data_AF-A0A941ZU49-F1
#
_entry.id   AF-A0A941ZU49-F1
#
_cell.length_a   1.000
_cell.length_b   1.000
_cell.length_c   1.000
_cell.angle_alpha   90.00
_cell.angle_beta   90.00
_cell.angle_gamma   90.00
#
_symmetry.space_group_name_H-M   'P 1'
#
loop_
_entity.id
_entity.type
_entity.pdbx_description
1 polymer ?
#
loop_
_entity_poly.entity_id
_entity_poly.type
_entity_poly.pdbx_seq_one_letter_code
_entity_poly.pdbx_strand_id
1 'polypeptide(L)'
;SEVSRDRVEDMRTHYKEGDEIEAMIINVDRKNRVINLSIKAKDMTEQDSAMKKLAAESSAAASGSTNLGALLKAKLDNKNAE
;
A
#
# COMPACT_ATOMS: atom_id res chain seq x y z
N SER A 1 -18.29 -4.65 8.95
CA SER A 1 -17.00 -5.27 8.57
C SER A 1 -16.08 -4.30 7.81
N GLU A 2 -16.10 -3.00 8.13
CA GLU A 2 -15.44 -1.95 7.33
C GLU A 2 -14.31 -1.21 8.08
N VAL A 3 -14.08 -1.58 9.34
CA VAL A 3 -13.14 -0.90 10.25
C VAL A 3 -11.88 -1.70 10.48
N SER A 4 -11.93 -3.04 10.41
CA SER A 4 -10.73 -3.87 10.58
C SER A 4 -10.81 -5.14 9.73
N ARG A 5 -9.66 -5.77 9.54
CA ARG A 5 -9.50 -7.05 8.82
C ARG A 5 -10.05 -8.22 9.64
N ASP A 6 -10.15 -8.03 10.96
CA ASP A 6 -10.75 -8.96 11.92
C ASP A 6 -12.15 -8.53 12.37
N ARG A 7 -12.95 -9.46 12.89
CA ARG A 7 -14.35 -9.19 13.31
C ARG A 7 -14.35 -8.24 14.52
N VAL A 8 -14.73 -7.00 14.30
CA VAL A 8 -14.86 -6.03 15.40
C VAL A 8 -16.16 -6.28 16.14
N GLU A 9 -16.08 -6.80 17.36
CA GLU A 9 -17.26 -7.09 18.20
C GLU A 9 -17.86 -5.83 18.83
N ASP A 10 -17.06 -4.77 19.04
CA ASP A 10 -17.57 -3.49 19.50
C ASP A 10 -16.77 -2.31 18.92
N MET A 11 -17.47 -1.38 18.26
CA MET A 11 -16.86 -0.19 17.66
C MET A 11 -16.54 0.88 18.72
N ARG A 12 -17.28 0.88 19.84
CA ARG A 12 -17.22 1.93 20.87
C ARG A 12 -15.97 1.86 21.74
N THR A 13 -15.30 0.72 21.76
CA THR A 13 -14.02 0.53 22.44
C THR A 13 -12.84 1.09 21.66
N HIS A 14 -12.96 1.19 20.33
CA HIS A 14 -11.91 1.67 19.45
C HIS A 14 -12.04 3.15 19.08
N TYR A 15 -13.26 3.67 19.04
CA TYR A 15 -13.53 5.06 18.66
C TYR A 15 -14.59 5.66 19.58
N LYS A 16 -14.34 6.88 20.06
CA LYS A 16 -15.30 7.62 20.88
C LYS A 16 -16.08 8.61 20.00
N GLU A 17 -17.27 8.95 20.47
CA GLU A 17 -18.07 10.01 19.84
C GLU A 17 -17.31 11.34 19.98
N GLY A 18 -17.04 12.00 18.85
CA GLY A 18 -16.26 13.24 18.79
C GLY A 18 -14.81 13.07 18.33
N ASP A 19 -14.33 11.84 18.14
CA ASP A 19 -12.99 11.62 17.58
C ASP A 19 -12.98 11.92 16.07
N GLU A 20 -11.99 12.71 15.64
CA GLU A 20 -11.71 12.93 14.22
C GLU A 20 -10.93 11.72 13.68
N ILE A 21 -11.52 11.02 12.71
CA ILE A 21 -10.91 9.86 12.07
C ILE A 21 -10.80 10.07 10.56
N GLU A 22 -9.70 9.60 10.00
CA GLU A 22 -9.49 9.59 8.56
C GLU A 22 -9.98 8.27 7.96
N ALA A 23 -10.92 8.35 7.03
CA ALA A 23 -11.46 7.19 6.31
C ALA A 23 -11.53 7.46 4.80
N MET A 24 -11.53 6.40 4.00
CA MET A 24 -11.68 6.49 2.55
C MET A 24 -13.16 6.34 2.15
N ILE A 25 -13.60 7.14 1.17
CA ILE A 25 -14.94 7.05 0.60
C ILE A 25 -15.02 5.80 -0.28
N ILE A 26 -15.94 4.90 0.06
CA ILE A 26 -16.16 3.65 -0.69
C ILE A 26 -17.30 3.82 -1.69
N ASN A 27 -18.35 4.52 -1.30
CA ASN A 27 -19.53 4.70 -2.14
C ASN A 27 -20.27 5.99 -1.75
N VAL A 28 -20.87 6.64 -2.75
CA VAL A 28 -21.67 7.84 -2.58
C VAL A 28 -23.05 7.60 -3.20
N ASP A 29 -24.06 7.42 -2.35
CA ASP A 29 -25.44 7.37 -2.78
C ASP A 29 -26.00 8.80 -2.83
N ARG A 30 -26.02 9.38 -4.02
CA ARG A 30 -26.54 10.72 -4.28
C ARG A 30 -28.05 10.86 -4.06
N LYS A 31 -28.82 9.77 -4.18
CA LYS A 31 -30.27 9.80 -4.08
C LYS A 31 -30.70 9.96 -2.62
N ASN A 32 -30.02 9.23 -1.74
CA ASN A 32 -30.25 9.29 -0.29
C ASN A 32 -29.30 10.27 0.42
N ARG A 33 -28.31 10.84 -0.29
CA ARG A 33 -27.24 11.70 0.25
C ARG A 33 -26.45 11.02 1.37
N VAL A 34 -26.25 9.72 1.24
CA VAL A 34 -25.50 8.90 2.19
C VAL A 34 -24.13 8.59 1.60
N ILE A 35 -23.09 8.68 2.42
CA ILE A 35 -21.71 8.38 2.06
C ILE A 35 -21.27 7.19 2.90
N ASN A 36 -20.81 6.12 2.24
CA ASN A 36 -20.22 4.97 2.90
C ASN A 36 -18.71 5.17 2.97
N LEU A 37 -18.14 5.04 4.17
CA LEU A 37 -16.74 5.32 4.50
C LEU A 37 -16.10 4.07 5.12
N SER A 38 -14.86 3.74 4.73
CA SER A 38 -14.11 2.64 5.34
C SER A 38 -12.70 3.07 5.70
N ILE A 39 -12.31 2.75 6.93
CA ILE A 39 -10.95 2.90 7.46
C ILE A 39 -10.06 1.79 6.87
N LYS A 40 -10.57 0.55 6.78
CA LYS A 40 -9.85 -0.57 6.17
C LYS A 40 -9.41 -0.29 4.73
N ALA A 41 -10.27 0.35 3.93
CA ALA A 41 -9.93 0.70 2.55
C ALA A 41 -8.76 1.70 2.50
N LYS A 42 -8.71 2.64 3.44
CA LYS A 42 -7.56 3.55 3.60
C LYS A 42 -6.29 2.75 3.91
N ASP A 43 -6.33 1.87 4.92
CA ASP A 43 -5.15 1.08 5.31
C ASP A 43 -4.64 0.19 4.17
N MET A 44 -5.54 -0.42 3.40
CA MET A 44 -5.17 -1.24 2.25
C MET A 44 -4.51 -0.43 1.14
N THR A 45 -5.07 0.74 0.81
CA THR A 45 -4.49 1.61 -0.22
C THR A 45 -3.14 2.20 0.22
N GLU A 46 -3.00 2.52 1.50
CA GLU A 46 -1.74 2.97 2.07
C GLU A 46 -0.67 1.88 2.03
N GLN A 47 -1.02 0.65 2.42
CA GLN A 47 -0.14 -0.52 2.31
C GLN A 47 0.29 -0.80 0.86
N ASP A 48 -0.65 -0.78 -0.09
CA ASP A 48 -0.34 -0.98 -1.51
C ASP A 48 0.57 0.14 -2.04
N SER A 49 0.35 1.37 -1.62
CA SER A 49 1.19 2.51 -2.00
C SER A 49 2.60 2.40 -1.40
N ALA A 50 2.71 1.94 -0.16
CA ALA A 50 3.99 1.74 0.53
C ALA A 50 4.79 0.60 -0.11
N MET A 51 4.14 -0.51 -0.47
CA MET A 51 4.79 -1.61 -1.20
C MET A 51 5.29 -1.16 -2.57
N LYS A 52 4.52 -0.35 -3.30
CA LYS A 52 4.95 0.21 -4.59
C LYS A 52 6.14 1.15 -4.44
N LYS A 53 6.15 2.01 -3.42
CA LYS A 53 7.28 2.90 -3.12
C LYS A 53 8.53 2.09 -2.75
N LEU A 54 8.40 1.08 -1.90
CA LEU A 54 9.53 0.21 -1.53
C LEU A 54 10.06 -0.60 -2.73
N ALA A 55 9.21 -1.07 -3.63
CA ALA A 55 9.61 -1.76 -4.86
C ALA A 55 10.32 -0.80 -5.84
N ALA A 56 9.85 0.44 -5.95
CA ALA A 56 10.49 1.47 -6.75
C ALA A 56 11.83 1.91 -6.15
N GLU A 57 11.92 2.04 -4.83
CA GLU A 57 13.13 2.39 -4.10
C GLU A 57 14.15 1.25 -4.09
N SER A 58 13.70 -0.01 -4.03
CA SER A 58 14.56 -1.20 -4.24
C SER A 58 15.07 -1.28 -5.68
N SER A 59 14.27 -0.84 -6.67
CA SER A 59 14.69 -0.75 -8.08
C SER A 59 15.66 0.43 -8.32
N ALA A 60 15.49 1.55 -7.60
CA ALA A 60 16.41 2.68 -7.59
C ALA A 60 17.71 2.35 -6.83
N ALA A 61 17.65 1.58 -5.74
CA ALA A 61 18.81 1.07 -5.02
C ALA A 61 19.55 -0.01 -5.80
N ALA A 62 18.85 -0.84 -6.59
CA ALA A 62 19.45 -1.75 -7.57
C ALA A 62 20.13 -0.99 -8.74
N SER A 63 19.67 0.23 -9.01
CA SER A 63 20.32 1.16 -9.96
C SER A 63 21.53 1.89 -9.37
N GLY A 64 21.81 1.70 -8.07
CA GLY A 64 22.90 2.33 -7.31
C GLY A 64 24.26 1.62 -7.38
N SER A 65 24.50 0.73 -8.34
CA SER A 65 25.86 0.24 -8.66
C SER A 65 26.25 0.67 -10.08
N THR A 66 26.46 1.97 -10.21
CA THR A 66 27.10 2.63 -11.35
C THR A 66 28.37 1.87 -11.77
N ASN A 67 28.47 1.54 -13.06
CA ASN A 67 29.61 0.94 -13.79
C ASN A 67 30.05 -0.49 -13.41
N LEU A 68 30.21 -0.84 -12.13
CA LEU A 68 30.75 -2.15 -11.77
C LEU A 68 29.72 -3.28 -11.88
N GLY A 69 28.46 -3.00 -11.50
CA GLY A 69 27.37 -3.99 -11.53
C GLY A 69 26.96 -4.40 -12.95
N ALA A 70 26.96 -3.44 -13.89
CA ALA A 70 26.67 -3.69 -15.29
C ALA A 70 27.74 -4.58 -15.97
N LEU A 71 29.02 -4.35 -15.66
CA LEU A 71 30.13 -5.14 -16.21
C LEU A 71 30.15 -6.58 -15.66
N LEU A 72 29.80 -6.78 -14.39
CA LEU A 72 29.75 -8.12 -13.79
C LEU A 72 28.60 -8.96 -14.37
N LYS A 73 27.43 -8.34 -14.59
CA LYS A 73 26.27 -9.01 -15.20
C LYS A 73 26.55 -9.42 -16.65
N ALA A 74 27.12 -8.53 -17.45
CA ALA A 74 27.52 -8.85 -18.82
C ALA A 74 28.52 -10.03 -18.91
N LYS A 75 29.44 -10.14 -17.93
CA LYS A 75 30.42 -11.24 -17.89
C LYS A 75 29.82 -12.57 -17.43
N LEU A 76 28.84 -12.53 -16.53
CA LEU A 76 28.08 -13.71 -16.11
C LEU A 76 27.19 -14.22 -17.24
N ASP A 77 26.53 -13.33 -17.98
CA ASP A 77 25.67 -13.69 -19.11
C ASP A 77 26.48 -14.32 -20.26
N ASN A 78 27.69 -13.81 -20.54
CA ASN A 78 28.60 -14.41 -21.55
C ASN A 78 29.17 -15.79 -21.15
N LYS A 79 29.31 -16.09 -19.86
CA LYS A 79 29.85 -17.38 -19.40
C LYS A 79 28.81 -18.51 -19.43
N ASN A 80 27.52 -18.17 -19.47
CA ASN A 80 26.42 -19.12 -19.54
C ASN A 80 25.97 -19.42 -20.98
N ALA A 81 26.61 -18.80 -21.98
CA ALA A 81 26.31 -18.96 -23.40
C ALA A 81 27.35 -19.83 -24.17
N GLU A 82 28.31 -20.45 -23.45
CA GLU A 82 29.17 -21.54 -23.94
C GLU A 82 28.74 -22.89 -23.34
#